data_AF-A0A3C0BZK8-F1
#
_entry.id   AF-A0A3C0BZK8-F1
#
_cell.length_a   1.000
_cell.length_b   1.000
_cell.length_c   1.000
_cell.angle_alpha   90.00
_cell.angle_beta   90.00
_cell.angle_gamma   90.00
#
_symmetry.space_group_name_H-M   'P 1'
#
loop_
_entity.id
_entity.type
_entity.pdbx_description
1 polymer ?
#
loop_
_entity_poly.entity_id
_entity_poly.type
_entity_poly.pdbx_seq_one_letter_code
_entity_poly.pdbx_strand_id
1 'polypeptide(L)' 'ILECFIDGNAIRDQYLIVKDGDLAGMGAHSYSKGTATDGSEEAEKYQK' A
#
# COMPACT_ATOMS: atom_id res chain seq x y z
N ILE A 1 -10.72 -7.64 1.39
CA ILE A 1 -9.97 -6.60 2.14
C ILE A 1 -10.94 -5.79 3.00
N LEU A 2 -11.95 -5.12 2.41
CA LEU A 2 -12.89 -4.27 3.15
C LEU A 2 -13.69 -5.00 4.23
N GLU A 3 -14.33 -6.12 3.90
CA GLU A 3 -15.07 -6.94 4.90
C GLU A 3 -14.16 -7.33 6.08
N CYS A 4 -12.96 -7.84 5.79
CA CYS A 4 -12.00 -8.19 6.84
C CYS A 4 -11.59 -6.99 7.70
N PHE A 5 -11.41 -5.81 7.10
CA PHE A 5 -11.06 -4.60 7.83
C PHE A 5 -12.19 -4.14 8.76
N ILE A 6 -13.43 -4.13 8.26
CA ILE A 6 -14.61 -3.68 9.01
C ILE A 6 -14.93 -4.67 10.14
N ASP A 7 -14.85 -5.97 9.85
CA ASP A 7 -15.17 -7.04 10.81
C ASP A 7 -13.98 -7.38 11.73
N GLY A 8 -12.84 -6.73 11.57
CA GLY A 8 -11.61 -7.02 12.34
C GLY A 8 -10.96 -8.38 12.04
N ASN A 9 -11.34 -9.03 10.94
CA ASN A 9 -10.71 -10.26 10.49
C ASN A 9 -9.33 -9.99 9.85
N ALA A 10 -8.47 -11.01 9.87
CA ALA A 10 -7.17 -10.93 9.21
C ALA A 10 -7.31 -10.72 7.69
N ILE A 11 -6.64 -9.70 7.15
CA ILE A 11 -6.48 -9.53 5.71
C ILE A 11 -5.48 -10.59 5.21
N ARG A 12 -5.75 -11.17 4.04
CA ARG A 12 -4.87 -12.17 3.42
C ARG A 12 -3.47 -11.61 3.22
N ASP A 13 -2.46 -12.40 3.57
CA ASP A 13 -1.06 -12.00 3.58
C ASP A 13 -0.56 -11.49 2.22
N GLN A 14 -0.99 -12.12 1.12
CA GLN A 14 -0.60 -11.71 -0.24
C GLN A 14 -1.09 -10.31 -0.63
N TYR A 15 -2.07 -9.74 0.09
CA TYR A 15 -2.57 -8.38 -0.14
C TYR A 15 -1.92 -7.35 0.78
N LEU A 16 -1.14 -7.78 1.76
CA LEU A 16 -0.43 -6.87 2.64
C LEU A 16 0.81 -6.33 1.92
N ILE A 17 0.99 -5.01 2.02
CA ILE A 17 2.20 -4.31 1.59
C ILE A 17 2.83 -3.63 2.80
N VAL A 18 2.03 -2.89 3.57
CA VAL A 18 2.42 -2.29 4.86
C VAL A 18 1.34 -2.62 5.89
N LYS A 19 1.75 -3.03 7.09
CA LYS A 19 0.87 -3.25 8.25
C LYS A 19 1.62 -2.93 9.54
N ASP A 20 0.95 -2.31 10.50
CA ASP A 20 1.50 -2.02 11.84
C ASP A 20 2.85 -1.25 11.83
N GLY A 21 3.05 -0.38 10.83
CA GLY A 21 4.23 0.49 10.70
C GLY A 21 5.41 -0.10 9.93
N ASP A 22 5.29 -1.33 9.40
CA ASP A 22 6.36 -1.96 8.61
C ASP A 22 5.83 -2.68 7.35
N LEU A 23 6.75 -3.08 6.46
CA LEU A 23 6.48 -3.95 5.33
C LEU A 23 5.95 -5.30 5.84
N ALA A 24 4.88 -5.79 5.21
CA ALA A 24 4.20 -7.02 5.59
C ALA A 24 3.81 -7.82 4.35
N GLY A 25 3.63 -9.14 4.50
CA GLY A 25 3.22 -10.05 3.44
C GLY A 25 3.99 -9.84 2.14
N MET A 26 3.27 -9.57 1.05
CA MET A 26 3.88 -9.32 -0.26
C MET A 26 4.83 -8.11 -0.27
N GLY A 27 4.59 -7.10 0.56
CA GLY A 27 5.43 -5.91 0.69
C GLY A 27 6.85 -6.24 1.14
N ALA A 28 6.99 -7.11 2.14
CA ALA A 28 8.28 -7.52 2.68
C ALA A 28 9.11 -8.34 1.68
N HIS A 29 8.46 -9.00 0.73
CA HIS A 29 9.13 -9.79 -0.31
C HIS A 29 9.48 -8.99 -1.56
N SER A 30 8.77 -7.89 -1.82
CA SER A 30 8.79 -7.23 -3.14
C SER A 30 9.31 -5.79 -3.12
N TYR A 31 9.37 -5.14 -1.96
CA TYR A 31 9.72 -3.73 -1.86
C TYR A 31 10.81 -3.46 -0.82
N SER A 32 11.50 -2.33 -1.00
CA SER A 32 12.35 -1.71 0.01
C SER A 32 11.64 -0.49 0.62
N LYS A 33 12.03 -0.12 1.84
CA LYS A 33 11.56 1.14 2.45
C LYS A 33 12.12 2.31 1.65
N GLY A 34 11.25 3.27 1.30
CA GLY A 34 11.63 4.47 0.54
C GLY A 34 10.41 5.24 0.07
N THR A 35 10.66 6.38 -0.59
CA THR A 35 9.64 7.17 -1.29
C THR A 35 9.91 7.14 -2.79
N ALA A 36 8.85 7.04 -3.58
CA ALA A 36 8.91 7.02 -5.05
C ALA A 36 7.82 7.92 -5.67
N THR A 37 7.30 8.89 -4.91
CA THR A 37 6.18 9.76 -5.31
C THR A 37 6.63 11.15 -5.78
N ASP A 38 7.94 11.40 -5.84
CA ASP A 38 8.49 12.68 -6.28
C ASP A 38 8.04 13.00 -7.72
N GLY A 39 7.52 14.21 -7.95
CA GLY A 39 7.03 14.65 -9.25
C GLY A 39 5.58 14.26 -9.56
N SER A 40 4.87 13.62 -8.63
CA SER A 40 3.45 13.27 -8.80
C SER A 40 2.53 14.49 -8.97
N GLU A 41 2.97 15.67 -8.54
CA GLU A 41 2.25 16.94 -8.64
C GLU A 41 2.02 17.37 -10.10
N GLU A 42 2.86 16.91 -11.04
CA GLU A 42 2.68 17.19 -12.47
C GLU A 42 1.33 16.69 -13.00
N ALA A 43 0.77 15.63 -12.42
CA ALA A 43 -0.50 15.04 -12.82
C ALA A 43 -1.68 16.02 -12.67
N GLU A 44 -1.61 16.99 -11.76
CA GLU A 44 -2.66 17.99 -11.54
C GLU A 44 -2.86 18.93 -12.75
N LYS A 45 -1.83 19.08 -13.59
CA LYS A 45 -1.86 19.97 -14.76
C LYS A 45 -2.65 19.38 -15.93
N TYR A 46 -3.02 18.10 -15.88
CA TYR A 46 -3.74 17.43 -16.96
C TYR A 46 -5.11 18.07 -17.25
N GLN A 47 -5.37 18.35 -18.52
CA GLN A 47 -6.67 18.79 -19.03
C GLN A 47 -7.24 17.71 -19.95
N LYS A 48 -8.52 17.38 -19.80
CA LYS A 48 -9.19 16.27 -20.51
C LYS A 48 -9.30 16.49 -22.02
#